data_AF-A0A286TVM9-F1
#
_entry.id   AF-A0A286TVM9-F1
#
_cell.length_a   1.000
_cell.length_b   1.000
_cell.length_c   1.000
_cell.angle_alpha   90.00
_cell.angle_beta   90.00
_cell.angle_gamma   90.00
#
_symmetry.space_group_name_H-M   'P 1'
#
loop_
_entity.id
_entity.type
_entity.pdbx_description
1 polymer ?
#
loop_
_entity_poly.entity_id
_entity_poly.type
_entity_poly.pdbx_seq_one_letter_code
_entity_poly.pdbx_strand_id
1 'polypeptide(L)'
;MGKLNTLHVKNQVVEMLTVGETHTNIAKQIGVERSTISKFSSKDEVRELIEQEQMKLAEVLPDAVQNVKDLVEEMKEIPKDDIKRRELSYKATKDTLKATGLFPSPQFANNIFNDNRQQNAYTSPDFIEMCRNHIDEVMGVSGSDTSGDNQIEDGI
;
A
#
# COMPACT_ATOMS: atom_id res chain seq x y z
N MET A 1 -10.60 38.39 -9.59
CA MET A 1 -11.57 37.75 -8.67
C MET A 1 -12.61 37.03 -9.51
N GLY A 2 -12.86 35.73 -9.35
CA GLY A 2 -13.99 35.15 -10.12
C GLY A 2 -14.29 33.65 -10.02
N LYS A 3 -13.31 32.75 -9.81
CA LYS A 3 -13.58 31.29 -9.77
C LYS A 3 -13.86 30.77 -8.35
N LEU A 4 -13.09 31.22 -7.36
CA LEU A 4 -13.21 30.78 -5.97
C LEU A 4 -14.39 31.44 -5.20
N ASN A 5 -15.15 32.31 -5.86
CA ASN A 5 -16.32 32.95 -5.23
C ASN A 5 -17.60 32.11 -5.36
N THR A 6 -17.61 31.14 -6.28
CA THR A 6 -18.72 30.22 -6.45
C THR A 6 -18.77 29.23 -5.30
N LEU A 7 -19.95 29.06 -4.68
CA LEU A 7 -20.14 28.17 -3.53
C LEU A 7 -19.65 26.74 -3.80
N HIS A 8 -19.98 26.19 -4.97
CA HIS A 8 -19.53 24.85 -5.37
C HIS A 8 -18.00 24.71 -5.38
N VAL A 9 -17.28 25.71 -5.90
CA VAL A 9 -15.81 25.69 -5.95
C VAL A 9 -15.21 25.81 -4.55
N LYS A 10 -15.83 26.59 -3.66
CA LYS A 10 -15.40 26.67 -2.26
C LYS A 10 -15.54 25.33 -1.56
N ASN A 11 -16.70 24.67 -1.71
CA ASN A 11 -16.94 23.36 -1.10
C ASN A 11 -15.95 22.32 -1.63
N GLN A 12 -15.71 22.29 -2.95
CA GLN A 12 -14.71 21.42 -3.55
C GLN A 12 -13.30 21.66 -2.97
N VAL A 13 -12.89 22.92 -2.80
CA VAL A 13 -11.60 23.25 -2.19
C VAL A 13 -11.53 22.79 -0.73
N VAL A 14 -12.61 22.96 0.05
CA VAL A 14 -12.69 22.48 1.43
C VAL A 14 -12.57 20.95 1.49
N GLU A 15 -13.30 20.22 0.65
CA GLU A 15 -13.21 18.76 0.56
C GLU A 15 -11.78 18.29 0.25
N MET A 16 -11.12 18.92 -0.73
CA MET A 16 -9.74 18.61 -1.09
C MET A 16 -8.76 18.90 0.05
N LEU A 17 -8.93 20.02 0.76
CA LEU A 17 -8.10 20.36 1.93
C LEU A 17 -8.33 19.37 3.08
N THR A 18 -9.56 18.93 3.28
CA THR A 18 -9.96 17.98 4.33
C THR A 18 -9.21 16.66 4.17
N VAL A 19 -9.10 16.15 2.93
CA VAL A 19 -8.35 14.91 2.64
C VAL A 19 -6.83 15.09 2.54
N GLY A 20 -6.32 16.30 2.83
CA GLY A 20 -4.89 16.60 2.88
C GLY A 20 -4.24 16.93 1.54
N GLU A 21 -5.03 17.28 0.51
CA GLU A 21 -4.48 17.67 -0.79
C GLU A 21 -3.65 18.96 -0.70
N THR A 22 -2.57 19.02 -1.48
CA THR A 22 -1.65 20.17 -1.38
C THR A 22 -2.26 21.43 -2.02
N HIS A 23 -1.99 22.60 -1.43
CA HIS A 23 -2.43 23.89 -2.01
C HIS A 23 -2.00 24.07 -3.47
N THR A 24 -0.85 23.50 -3.87
CA THR A 24 -0.35 23.56 -5.25
C THR A 24 -1.22 22.75 -6.21
N ASN A 25 -1.58 21.52 -5.83
CA ASN A 25 -2.43 20.65 -6.65
C ASN A 25 -3.85 21.18 -6.76
N ILE A 26 -4.43 21.65 -5.65
CA ILE A 26 -5.75 22.30 -5.63
C ILE A 26 -5.75 23.52 -6.57
N ALA A 27 -4.75 24.38 -6.45
CA ALA A 27 -4.63 25.58 -7.29
C ALA A 27 -4.58 25.23 -8.78
N LYS A 28 -3.81 24.20 -9.16
CA LYS A 28 -3.73 23.70 -10.53
C LYS A 28 -5.07 23.17 -11.04
N GLN A 29 -5.78 22.39 -10.21
CA GLN A 29 -7.06 21.77 -10.59
C GLN A 29 -8.19 22.80 -10.74
N ILE A 30 -8.25 23.79 -9.86
CA ILE A 30 -9.27 24.84 -9.87
C ILE A 30 -8.92 25.97 -10.86
N GLY A 31 -7.65 26.06 -11.27
CA GLY A 31 -7.15 27.10 -12.18
C GLY A 31 -7.10 28.47 -11.51
N VAL A 32 -6.55 28.52 -10.29
CA VAL A 32 -6.29 29.72 -9.49
C VAL A 32 -4.84 29.72 -9.00
N GLU A 33 -4.37 30.83 -8.44
CA GLU A 33 -3.05 30.87 -7.83
C GLU A 33 -3.00 30.14 -6.48
N ARG A 34 -1.87 29.48 -6.18
CA ARG A 34 -1.61 28.87 -4.86
C ARG A 34 -1.82 29.84 -3.69
N SER A 35 -1.41 31.10 -3.88
CA SER A 35 -1.60 32.20 -2.91
C SER A 35 -3.08 32.40 -2.55
N THR A 36 -3.98 32.17 -3.51
CA THR A 36 -5.43 32.31 -3.35
C THR A 36 -5.99 31.18 -2.49
N ILE A 37 -5.56 29.94 -2.74
CA ILE A 37 -5.94 28.78 -1.90
C ILE A 37 -5.41 28.96 -0.48
N SER A 38 -4.16 29.38 -0.33
CA SER A 38 -3.56 29.64 0.99
C SER A 38 -4.33 30.71 1.77
N LYS A 39 -4.72 31.82 1.12
CA LYS A 39 -5.53 32.87 1.77
C LYS A 39 -6.93 32.38 2.12
N PHE A 40 -7.50 31.50 1.30
CA PHE A 40 -8.82 30.91 1.54
C PHE A 40 -8.80 29.96 2.73
N SER A 41 -7.84 29.05 2.81
CA SER A 41 -7.70 28.08 3.92
C SER A 41 -7.29 28.73 5.24
N SER A 42 -6.69 29.92 5.21
CA SER A 42 -6.31 30.67 6.42
C SER A 42 -7.47 31.41 7.09
N LYS A 43 -8.69 31.39 6.52
CA LYS A 43 -9.86 32.01 7.14
C LYS A 43 -10.39 31.11 8.25
N ASP A 44 -10.72 31.68 9.41
CA ASP A 44 -11.21 30.91 10.56
C ASP A 44 -12.45 30.07 10.23
N GLU A 45 -13.43 30.67 9.55
CA GLU A 45 -14.64 29.99 9.07
C GLU A 45 -14.34 28.75 8.20
N VAL A 46 -13.30 28.81 7.37
CA VAL A 46 -12.90 27.71 6.47
C VAL A 46 -12.13 26.65 7.25
N ARG A 47 -11.28 27.08 8.17
CA ARG A 47 -10.50 26.20 9.04
C ARG A 47 -11.40 25.37 9.94
N GLU A 48 -12.40 25.97 10.56
CA GLU A 48 -13.40 25.25 11.37
C GLU A 48 -14.16 24.21 10.55
N LEU A 49 -14.55 24.53 9.31
CA LEU A 49 -15.19 23.57 8.42
C LEU A 49 -14.27 22.39 8.08
N ILE A 50 -13.00 22.66 7.79
CA ILE A 50 -12.01 21.61 7.51
C ILE A 50 -11.83 20.71 8.75
N GLU A 51 -11.68 21.29 9.94
CA GLU A 51 -11.51 20.54 11.19
C GLU A 51 -12.75 19.68 11.50
N GLN A 52 -13.96 20.20 11.31
CA GLN A 52 -15.20 19.44 11.48
C GLN A 52 -15.30 18.26 10.52
N GLU A 53 -15.00 18.47 9.24
CA GLU A 53 -15.03 17.39 8.25
C GLU A 53 -13.92 16.36 8.50
N GLN A 54 -12.74 16.80 8.96
CA GLN A 54 -11.67 15.89 9.37
C GLN A 54 -12.06 15.04 10.58
N MET A 55 -12.79 15.60 11.55
CA MET A 55 -13.32 14.83 12.68
C MET A 55 -14.32 13.77 12.22
N LYS A 56 -15.25 14.10 11.31
CA LYS A 56 -16.18 13.11 10.74
C LYS A 56 -15.46 11.99 10.01
N LEU A 57 -14.40 12.32 9.26
CA LEU A 57 -13.55 11.30 8.63
C LEU A 57 -12.87 10.43 9.68
N ALA A 58 -12.36 11.02 10.77
CA ALA A 58 -11.73 10.27 11.86
C ALA A 58 -12.71 9.33 12.59
N GLU A 59 -13.99 9.71 12.71
CA GLU A 59 -15.03 8.87 13.32
C GLU A 59 -15.29 7.58 12.53
N VAL A 60 -15.19 7.62 11.19
CA VAL A 60 -15.42 6.43 10.33
C VAL A 60 -14.16 5.60 10.09
N LEU A 61 -12.98 6.10 10.45
CA LEU A 61 -11.71 5.39 10.25
C LEU A 61 -11.68 4.01 10.96
N PRO A 62 -12.09 3.86 12.23
CA PRO A 62 -12.10 2.56 12.90
C PRO A 62 -12.92 1.51 12.15
N ASP A 63 -14.11 1.87 11.67
CA ASP A 63 -14.99 0.97 10.92
C ASP A 63 -14.38 0.61 9.56
N ALA A 64 -13.80 1.58 8.86
CA ALA A 64 -13.09 1.34 7.60
C ALA A 64 -11.90 0.39 7.79
N VAL A 65 -11.13 0.56 8.87
CA VAL A 65 -10.02 -0.33 9.22
C VAL A 65 -10.53 -1.73 9.56
N GLN A 66 -11.63 -1.84 10.30
CA GLN A 66 -12.22 -3.14 10.64
C GLN A 66 -12.72 -3.87 9.39
N ASN A 67 -13.40 -3.17 8.48
CA ASN A 67 -13.85 -3.74 7.20
C ASN A 67 -12.67 -4.30 6.37
N VAL A 68 -11.53 -3.60 6.37
CA VAL A 68 -10.33 -4.10 5.70
C VAL A 68 -9.77 -5.33 6.41
N LYS A 69 -9.72 -5.35 7.75
CA LYS A 69 -9.28 -6.52 8.51
C LYS A 69 -10.16 -7.75 8.21
N ASP A 70 -11.47 -7.60 8.30
CA ASP A 70 -12.43 -8.67 8.06
C ASP A 70 -12.25 -9.24 6.65
N LEU A 71 -12.14 -8.37 5.64
CA LEU A 71 -11.91 -8.78 4.26
C LEU A 71 -10.60 -9.55 4.05
N VAL A 72 -9.56 -9.24 4.82
CA VAL A 72 -8.24 -9.91 4.76
C VAL A 72 -8.26 -11.23 5.53
N GLU A 73 -8.90 -11.29 6.70
CA GLU A 73 -9.03 -12.50 7.51
C GLU A 73 -9.88 -13.55 6.80
N GLU A 74 -11.02 -13.15 6.24
CA GLU A 74 -11.92 -14.02 5.47
C GLU A 74 -11.31 -14.54 4.17
N MET A 75 -10.21 -13.95 3.68
CA MET A 75 -9.60 -14.30 2.39
C MET A 75 -9.31 -15.81 2.25
N LYS A 76 -8.97 -16.48 3.35
CA LYS A 76 -8.70 -17.92 3.40
C LYS A 76 -9.95 -18.78 3.15
N GLU A 77 -11.11 -18.25 3.52
CA GLU A 77 -12.41 -18.93 3.48
C GLU A 77 -13.21 -18.57 2.21
N ILE A 78 -12.81 -17.52 1.46
CA ILE A 78 -13.47 -17.15 0.20
C ILE A 78 -13.39 -18.34 -0.77
N PRO A 79 -14.50 -18.80 -1.36
CA PRO A 79 -14.48 -19.85 -2.38
C PRO A 79 -13.54 -19.54 -3.56
N LYS A 80 -12.93 -20.57 -4.17
CA LYS A 80 -11.94 -20.38 -5.27
C LYS A 80 -12.55 -19.78 -6.54
N ASP A 81 -13.84 -20.01 -6.74
CA ASP A 81 -14.66 -19.53 -7.85
C ASP A 81 -15.13 -18.08 -7.68
N ASP A 82 -15.10 -17.52 -6.46
CA ASP A 82 -15.34 -16.10 -6.22
C ASP A 82 -14.06 -15.27 -6.43
N ILE A 83 -13.66 -15.19 -7.71
CA ILE A 83 -12.45 -14.50 -8.16
C ILE A 83 -12.48 -13.01 -7.77
N LYS A 84 -13.65 -12.36 -7.87
CA LYS A 84 -13.80 -10.92 -7.61
C LYS A 84 -13.56 -10.59 -6.15
N ARG A 85 -14.15 -11.35 -5.22
CA ARG A 85 -13.95 -11.11 -3.79
C ARG A 85 -12.51 -11.38 -3.37
N ARG A 86 -11.87 -12.43 -3.92
CA ARG A 86 -10.44 -12.70 -3.71
C ARG A 86 -9.54 -11.58 -4.23
N GLU A 87 -9.83 -11.03 -5.41
CA GLU A 87 -9.09 -9.90 -5.97
C GLU A 87 -9.22 -8.64 -5.10
N LEU A 88 -10.43 -8.37 -4.60
CA LEU A 88 -10.67 -7.26 -3.68
C LEU A 88 -9.91 -7.43 -2.36
N SER A 89 -9.94 -8.63 -1.76
CA SER A 89 -9.13 -8.93 -0.56
C SER A 89 -7.64 -8.75 -0.81
N TYR A 90 -7.11 -9.25 -1.94
CA TYR A 90 -5.70 -9.10 -2.27
C TYR A 90 -5.30 -7.63 -2.47
N LYS A 91 -6.16 -6.84 -3.13
CA LYS A 91 -5.95 -5.41 -3.32
C LYS A 91 -5.97 -4.66 -1.98
N ALA A 92 -6.93 -4.98 -1.10
CA ALA A 92 -7.02 -4.39 0.24
C ALA A 92 -5.76 -4.70 1.08
N THR A 93 -5.29 -5.95 1.08
CA THR A 93 -4.02 -6.34 1.72
C THR A 93 -2.85 -5.52 1.17
N LYS A 94 -2.72 -5.44 -0.15
CA LYS A 94 -1.64 -4.71 -0.82
C LYS A 94 -1.64 -3.23 -0.47
N ASP A 95 -2.79 -2.58 -0.50
CA ASP A 95 -2.89 -1.15 -0.23
C ASP A 95 -2.68 -0.85 1.26
N THR A 96 -3.11 -1.74 2.17
CA THR A 96 -2.81 -1.66 3.61
C THR A 96 -1.31 -1.76 3.87
N LEU A 97 -0.63 -2.73 3.27
CA LEU A 97 0.83 -2.87 3.40
C LEU A 97 1.57 -1.65 2.88
N LYS A 98 1.11 -1.05 1.77
CA LYS A 98 1.74 0.19 1.25
C LYS A 98 1.54 1.35 2.22
N ALA A 99 0.34 1.51 2.76
CA ALA A 99 0.01 2.58 3.69
C ALA A 99 0.81 2.47 5.00
N THR A 100 1.09 1.25 5.47
CA THR A 100 1.92 1.00 6.67
C THR A 100 3.43 1.01 6.39
N GLY A 101 3.85 1.19 5.13
CA GLY A 101 5.25 1.12 4.74
C GLY A 101 5.86 -0.30 4.81
N LEU A 102 5.03 -1.32 5.05
CA LEU A 102 5.43 -2.73 5.07
C LEU A 102 5.46 -3.36 3.68
N PHE A 103 4.91 -2.69 2.66
CA PHE A 103 5.02 -3.15 1.29
C PHE A 103 6.42 -2.83 0.75
N PRO A 104 7.21 -3.85 0.38
CA PRO A 104 8.57 -3.61 -0.11
C PRO A 104 8.50 -2.77 -1.39
N SER A 105 9.17 -1.62 -1.36
CA SER A 105 9.32 -0.82 -2.58
C SER A 105 10.28 -1.55 -3.55
N PRO A 106 10.18 -1.31 -4.87
CA PRO A 106 11.16 -1.85 -5.82
C PRO A 106 12.61 -1.50 -5.44
N GLN A 107 12.83 -0.31 -4.90
CA GLN A 107 14.12 0.11 -4.33
C GLN A 107 14.51 -0.74 -3.12
N PHE A 108 13.58 -1.03 -2.20
CA PHE A 108 13.84 -1.89 -1.05
C PHE A 108 14.20 -3.33 -1.48
N ALA A 109 13.48 -3.89 -2.45
CA ALA A 109 13.80 -5.20 -3.02
C ALA A 109 15.18 -5.22 -3.70
N ASN A 110 15.53 -4.17 -4.44
CA ASN A 110 16.85 -4.03 -5.05
C ASN A 110 17.97 -3.88 -4.01
N ASN A 111 17.72 -3.15 -2.92
CA ASN A 111 18.69 -2.99 -1.84
C ASN A 111 18.91 -4.32 -1.11
N ILE A 112 17.84 -5.06 -0.78
CA ILE A 112 17.95 -6.41 -0.21
C ILE A 112 18.70 -7.35 -1.16
N PHE A 113 18.39 -7.31 -2.46
CA PHE A 113 19.07 -8.17 -3.45
C PHE A 113 20.56 -7.84 -3.56
N ASN A 114 20.93 -6.56 -3.55
CA ASN A 114 22.31 -6.11 -3.65
C ASN A 114 23.10 -6.33 -2.36
N ASP A 115 22.50 -6.10 -1.19
CA ASP A 115 23.12 -6.31 0.12
C ASP A 115 23.36 -7.81 0.39
N ASN A 116 22.40 -8.68 0.05
CA ASN A 116 22.57 -10.13 0.15
C ASN A 116 23.62 -10.70 -0.84
N ARG A 117 23.99 -9.94 -1.86
CA ARG A 117 25.04 -10.33 -2.81
C ARG A 117 26.45 -10.01 -2.30
N GLN A 118 26.58 -9.11 -1.32
CA GLN A 118 27.87 -8.62 -0.82
C GLN A 118 28.23 -9.14 0.58
N GLN A 119 27.30 -9.68 1.36
CA GLN A 119 27.59 -10.18 2.71
C GLN A 119 26.84 -11.48 3.04
N ASN A 120 27.57 -12.43 3.66
CA ASN A 120 27.00 -13.58 4.37
C ASN A 120 25.82 -13.13 5.26
N ALA A 121 24.64 -13.67 4.96
CA ALA A 121 23.34 -13.08 5.27
C ALA A 121 22.98 -12.92 6.76
N TYR A 122 22.39 -11.77 7.10
CA TYR A 122 21.51 -11.56 8.28
C TYR A 122 20.03 -11.80 7.92
N THR A 123 19.75 -12.72 7.00
CA THR A 123 18.38 -13.16 6.76
C THR A 123 18.05 -14.22 7.79
N SER A 124 17.03 -13.98 8.62
CA SER A 124 16.58 -14.98 9.60
C SER A 124 16.33 -16.32 8.87
N PRO A 125 16.85 -17.44 9.38
CA PRO A 125 16.56 -18.78 8.84
C PRO A 125 15.06 -19.00 8.64
N ASP A 126 14.24 -18.48 9.56
CA ASP A 126 12.77 -18.59 9.53
C ASP A 126 12.15 -17.90 8.30
N PHE A 127 12.72 -16.77 7.87
CA PHE A 127 12.23 -16.06 6.69
C PHE A 127 12.58 -16.79 5.40
N ILE A 128 13.77 -17.41 5.34
CA ILE A 128 14.18 -18.23 4.20
C ILE A 128 13.30 -19.48 4.12
N GLU A 129 13.02 -20.12 5.25
CA GLU A 129 12.16 -21.30 5.33
C GLU A 129 10.71 -20.97 4.93
N MET A 130 10.17 -19.85 5.39
CA MET A 130 8.85 -19.36 4.98
C MET A 130 8.78 -19.11 3.45
N CYS A 131 9.81 -18.51 2.86
CA CYS A 131 9.88 -18.30 1.41
C CYS A 131 9.95 -19.62 0.65
N ARG A 132 10.73 -20.60 1.15
CA ARG A 132 10.89 -21.92 0.53
C ARG A 132 9.57 -22.70 0.57
N ASN A 133 8.91 -22.77 1.72
CA ASN A 133 7.63 -23.46 1.87
C ASN A 133 6.55 -22.87 0.96
N HIS A 134 6.52 -21.54 0.80
CA HIS A 134 5.58 -20.89 -0.09
C HIS A 134 5.87 -21.18 -1.58
N ILE A 135 7.15 -21.26 -1.96
CA ILE A 135 7.55 -21.66 -3.32
C ILE A 135 7.15 -23.11 -3.59
N ASP A 136 7.37 -24.01 -2.64
CA ASP A 136 7.03 -25.43 -2.79
C ASP A 136 5.51 -25.64 -2.88
N GLU A 137 4.73 -24.90 -2.09
CA GLU A 137 3.26 -24.94 -2.11
C GLU A 137 2.67 -24.37 -3.40
N VAL A 138 3.26 -23.29 -3.94
CA VAL A 138 2.75 -22.61 -5.15
C VAL A 138 3.24 -23.28 -6.43
N MET A 139 4.46 -23.81 -6.45
CA MET A 139 5.10 -24.32 -7.66
C MET A 139 5.10 -25.84 -7.75
N GLY A 140 4.75 -26.57 -6.68
CA GLY A 140 4.65 -28.02 -6.68
C GLY A 140 5.95 -28.73 -7.09
N VAL A 141 7.11 -28.07 -6.90
CA VAL A 141 8.41 -28.64 -7.26
C VAL A 141 8.80 -29.64 -6.18
N SER A 142 8.27 -30.86 -6.34
CA SER A 142 8.79 -32.02 -5.65
C SER A 142 10.27 -32.14 -6.00
N GLY A 143 11.15 -32.03 -5.01
CA GLY A 143 12.58 -32.22 -5.21
C GLY A 143 12.85 -33.61 -5.78
N SER A 144 13.17 -33.68 -7.08
CA SER A 144 13.81 -34.83 -7.68
C SER A 144 15.28 -34.51 -7.91
N ASP A 145 16.11 -35.32 -7.25
CA ASP A 145 17.46 -35.73 -7.64
C ASP A 145 18.64 -34.92 -7.11
N THR A 146 18.92 -35.11 -5.81
CA THR A 146 20.30 -35.32 -5.36
C THR A 146 20.68 -36.78 -5.60
N SER A 147 21.44 -37.05 -6.66
CA SER A 147 22.29 -38.26 -6.80
C SER A 147 23.43 -37.97 -7.77
N GLY A 148 24.43 -37.23 -7.27
CA GLY A 148 25.74 -37.15 -7.91
C GLY A 148 26.60 -38.32 -7.45
N ASP A 149 26.46 -39.48 -8.11
CA ASP A 149 27.42 -40.57 -8.02
C ASP A 149 28.63 -40.22 -8.92
N ASN A 150 29.68 -39.67 -8.32
CA ASN A 150 31.01 -39.67 -8.92
C ASN A 150 31.74 -40.93 -8.45
N GLN A 151 31.58 -42.04 -9.18
CA GLN A 151 32.55 -43.13 -9.13
C GLN A 151 33.80 -42.68 -9.90
N ILE A 152 34.89 -42.52 -9.16
CA ILE A 152 36.24 -42.42 -9.70
C ILE A 152 36.66 -43.86 -10.02
N GLU A 153 36.67 -44.25 -11.29
CA GLU A 153 37.33 -45.48 -11.73
C GLU A 153 38.84 -45.24 -11.87
N ASP A 154 39.60 -45.91 -11.01
CA ASP A 154 41.03 -46.13 -11.12
C ASP A 154 41.35 -47.13 -12.26
N GLY A 155 42.31 -46.76 -13.12
CA GLY A 155 43.30 -47.66 -13.74
C GLY A 155 42.86 -48.61 -14.87
N ILE A 156 43.44 -48.43 -16.06
CA ILE A 156 44.64 -49.15 -16.58
C ILE A 156 45.30 -48.27 -17.65
#